data_AF-A0A2N1UXB7-F1
#
_entry.id   AF-A0A2N1UXB7-F1
#
_cell.length_a   1.000
_cell.length_b   1.000
_cell.length_c   1.000
_cell.angle_alpha   90.00
_cell.angle_beta   90.00
_cell.angle_gamma   90.00
#
_symmetry.space_group_name_H-M   'P 1'
#
loop_
_entity.id
_entity.type
_entity.pdbx_description
1 polymer ?
#
loop_
_entity_poly.entity_id
_entity_poly.type
_entity_poly.pdbx_seq_one_letter_code
_entity_poly.pdbx_strand_id
1 'polypeptide(L)' 'MGLESFLGDSFVTTTMESVLDWGRKNSLWPLPFGTACCAIEYMSVVSSVFDVSRFGAEVVRFSPRQADLLIVAG' A
#
# COMPACT_ATOMS: atom_id res chain seq x y z
N MET A 1 -5.95 14.16 -5.07
CA MET A 1 -7.09 14.92 -4.49
C MET A 1 -6.66 16.19 -3.73
N GLY A 2 -5.77 17.03 -4.28
CA GLY A 2 -5.40 18.29 -3.59
C GLY A 2 -4.92 19.40 -4.52
N LEU A 3 -4.16 19.07 -5.57
CA LEU A 3 -3.77 20.01 -6.62
C LEU A 3 -4.66 19.89 -7.87
N GLU A 4 -5.16 18.68 -8.17
CA GLU A 4 -5.96 18.38 -9.36
C GLU A 4 -7.27 19.19 -9.42
N SER A 5 -7.93 19.39 -8.27
CA SER A 5 -9.19 20.14 -8.19
C SER A 5 -9.02 21.65 -8.35
N PHE A 6 -7.79 22.17 -8.18
CA PHE A 6 -7.50 23.60 -8.22
C PHE A 6 -6.85 24.06 -9.53
N LEU A 7 -6.19 23.18 -10.28
CA LEU A 7 -5.38 23.55 -11.46
C LEU A 7 -5.93 23.10 -12.82
N GLY A 8 -6.97 22.25 -12.87
CA GLY A 8 -7.49 21.70 -14.14
C GLY A 8 -6.48 20.79 -14.86
N ASP A 9 -6.98 19.93 -15.74
CA ASP A 9 -6.18 18.91 -16.45
C ASP A 9 -5.20 19.54 -17.46
N SER A 10 -4.10 20.08 -16.94
CA SER A 10 -2.94 20.48 -17.74
C SER A 10 -2.00 19.27 -17.88
N PHE A 11 -1.33 19.14 -19.02
CA PHE A 11 -0.37 18.04 -19.31
C PHE A 11 0.67 17.82 -18.19
N VAL A 12 1.12 18.92 -17.56
CA VAL A 12 2.06 18.87 -16.43
C VAL A 12 1.43 18.22 -15.19
N THR A 13 0.18 18.55 -14.85
CA THR A 13 -0.54 17.97 -13.71
C THR A 13 -0.75 16.47 -13.89
N THR A 14 -1.08 16.01 -15.10
CA THR A 14 -1.27 14.58 -15.43
C THR A 14 0.02 13.76 -15.28
N THR A 15 1.16 14.32 -15.73
CA THR A 15 2.45 13.63 -15.56
C THR A 15 2.87 13.53 -14.10
N MET A 16 2.66 14.59 -13.30
CA MET A 16 2.95 14.56 -11.86
C MET A 16 2.06 13.56 -11.12
N GLU A 17 0.77 13.51 -11.45
CA GLU A 17 -0.17 12.55 -10.88
C GLU A 17 0.25 11.11 -11.18
N SER A 18 0.69 10.83 -12.40
CA SER A 18 1.19 9.50 -12.77
C SER A 18 2.37 9.02 -11.91
N VAL A 19 3.26 9.95 -11.51
CA VAL A 19 4.42 9.65 -10.65
C VAL A 19 3.98 9.43 -9.20
N LEU A 20 3.04 10.25 -8.70
CA LEU A 20 2.50 10.10 -7.35
C LEU A 20 1.71 8.79 -7.18
N ASP A 21 0.92 8.41 -8.18
CA ASP A 21 0.18 7.16 -8.18
C ASP A 21 1.10 5.95 -8.31
N TRP A 22 2.16 6.08 -9.12
CA TRP A 22 3.22 5.07 -9.15
C TRP A 22 3.88 4.92 -7.76
N GLY A 23 4.16 6.01 -7.06
CA GLY A 23 4.71 5.96 -5.69
C GLY A 23 3.79 5.26 -4.71
N ARG A 24 2.50 5.62 -4.69
CA ARG A 24 1.49 5.02 -3.80
C ARG A 24 1.24 3.54 -4.09
N LYS A 25 1.30 3.13 -5.36
CA LYS A 25 1.12 1.73 -5.77
C LYS A 25 2.30 0.83 -5.36
N ASN A 26 3.54 1.34 -5.44
CA ASN A 26 4.73 0.51 -5.28
C ASN A 26 5.40 0.60 -3.89
N SER A 27 4.86 1.40 -2.98
CA SER A 27 5.41 1.58 -1.61
C SER A 27 4.34 1.36 -0.54
N LEU A 28 3.65 0.22 -0.62
CA LEU A 28 2.59 -0.13 0.32
C LEU A 28 3.17 -0.51 1.69
N TRP A 29 2.67 0.05 2.77
CA TRP A 29 3.04 -0.26 4.15
C TRP A 29 1.85 -0.91 4.87
N PRO A 30 1.73 -2.25 4.79
CA PRO A 30 0.56 -2.96 5.27
C PRO A 30 0.47 -3.00 6.80
N LEU A 31 -0.76 -2.89 7.30
CA LEU A 31 -1.19 -3.20 8.66
C LEU A 31 -2.12 -4.42 8.61
N PRO A 32 -1.62 -5.63 8.89
CA PRO A 32 -2.45 -6.82 8.96
C PRO A 32 -3.23 -6.84 10.27
N PHE A 33 -4.55 -6.82 10.14
CA PHE A 33 -5.48 -7.02 11.23
C PHE A 33 -6.00 -8.46 11.16
N GLY A 34 -5.25 -9.38 11.78
CA GLY A 34 -5.57 -10.80 11.81
C GLY A 34 -6.62 -11.15 12.85
N THR A 35 -7.81 -11.57 12.43
CA THR A 35 -8.93 -11.94 13.33
C THR A 35 -9.22 -13.43 13.38
N ALA A 36 -8.89 -14.20 12.33
CA ALA A 36 -9.07 -15.65 12.29
C ALA A 36 -8.04 -16.33 11.35
N CYS A 37 -8.42 -17.35 10.59
CA CYS A 37 -7.48 -18.22 9.88
C CYS A 37 -6.76 -17.52 8.71
N CYS A 38 -7.37 -16.50 8.10
CA CYS A 38 -6.72 -15.74 7.03
C CYS A 38 -5.45 -15.01 7.50
N ALA A 39 -5.27 -14.82 8.82
CA ALA A 39 -4.03 -14.26 9.37
C ALA A 39 -2.82 -15.15 9.09
N ILE A 40 -2.97 -16.48 9.15
CA ILE A 40 -1.85 -17.41 8.92
C ILE A 40 -1.50 -17.48 7.42
N GLU A 41 -2.50 -17.34 6.56
CA GLU A 41 -2.29 -17.23 5.12
C GLU A 41 -1.52 -15.95 4.80
N TYR A 42 -1.86 -14.83 5.43
CA TYR A 42 -1.09 -13.59 5.29
C TYR A 42 0.36 -13.76 5.76
N MET A 43 0.62 -14.47 6.86
CA MET A 43 1.99 -14.76 7.31
C MET A 43 2.78 -15.59 6.29
N SER A 44 2.10 -16.49 5.57
CA SER A 44 2.73 -17.25 4.48
C SER A 44 3.07 -16.36 3.28
N VAL A 45 2.24 -15.34 3.00
CA VAL A 45 2.47 -14.34 1.93
C VAL A 45 3.68 -13.46 2.22
N VAL A 46 3.92 -13.12 3.48
CA VAL A 46 5.12 -12.37 3.91
C VAL A 46 6.38 -13.27 3.95
N SER A 47 6.21 -14.59 4.01
CA SER A 47 7.34 -15.53 4.05
C SER A 47 8.02 -15.69 2.69
N SER A 48 9.21 -16.30 2.71
CA SER A 48 10.10 -16.50 1.55
C SER A 48 9.48 -17.16 0.32
N VAL A 49 8.39 -17.91 0.47
CA VAL A 49 7.75 -18.64 -0.64
C VAL A 49 7.02 -17.70 -1.59
N PHE A 50 6.23 -16.78 -1.03
CA PHE A 50 5.39 -15.85 -1.81
C PHE A 50 5.91 -14.42 -1.79
N ASP A 51 6.71 -14.07 -0.78
CA ASP A 51 7.52 -12.86 -0.63
C ASP A 51 6.87 -11.57 -1.17
N VAL A 52 5.99 -10.99 -0.36
CA VAL A 52 5.34 -9.71 -0.66
C VAL A 52 6.30 -8.52 -0.70
N SER A 53 7.56 -8.67 -0.24
CA SER A 53 8.56 -7.59 -0.26
C SER A 53 8.83 -7.07 -1.68
N ARG A 54 8.62 -7.92 -2.69
CA ARG A 54 8.82 -7.61 -4.12
C ARG A 54 7.92 -6.48 -4.62
N PHE A 55 6.80 -6.22 -3.94
CA PHE A 55 5.86 -5.17 -4.28
C PHE A 55 6.03 -3.91 -3.41
N GLY A 56 7.10 -3.83 -2.63
CA GLY A 56 7.36 -2.74 -1.68
C GLY A 56 6.64 -2.89 -0.34
N ALA A 57 5.97 -4.03 -0.10
CA ALA A 57 5.18 -4.33 1.09
C ALA A 57 5.94 -5.12 2.18
N GLU A 58 7.27 -5.03 2.19
CA GLU A 58 8.14 -5.71 3.16
C GLU A 58 7.90 -5.21 4.59
N VAL A 59 7.74 -3.90 4.74
CA VAL A 59 7.70 -3.24 6.04
C VAL A 59 6.28 -3.27 6.60
N VAL A 60 5.99 -4.31 7.37
CA VAL A 60 4.73 -4.44 8.09
C VAL A 60 4.72 -3.49 9.29
N ARG A 61 3.83 -2.48 9.28
CA ARG A 61 3.73 -1.49 10.36
C ARG A 61 2.52 -1.78 11.24
N PHE A 62 2.79 -2.17 12.48
CA PHE A 62 1.76 -2.42 13.50
C PHE A 62 1.25 -1.15 14.19
N SER A 63 1.42 0.01 13.57
CA SER A 63 0.85 1.26 14.08
C SER A 63 -0.03 1.90 13.00
N PRO A 64 -1.30 2.23 13.31
CA PRO A 64 -2.24 2.75 12.32
C PRO A 64 -1.88 4.14 11.81
N ARG A 65 -0.96 4.86 12.47
CA ARG A 65 -0.47 6.16 12.01
C ARG A 65 0.68 6.07 11.01
N GLN A 66 1.31 4.91 10.90
CA GLN A 66 2.46 4.71 10.00
C GLN A 66 2.10 3.84 8.80
N ALA A 67 0.99 3.10 8.84
CA ALA A 67 0.52 2.29 7.73
C ALA A 67 -0.41 3.06 6.80
N ASP A 68 -0.41 2.71 5.52
CA ASP A 68 -1.28 3.26 4.48
C ASP A 68 -2.33 2.24 4.00
N LEU A 69 -2.09 0.94 4.21
CA LEU A 69 -2.97 -0.15 3.81
C LEU A 69 -3.41 -0.98 5.03
N LEU A 70 -4.72 -1.07 5.28
CA LEU A 70 -5.29 -1.97 6.29
C LEU A 70 -5.77 -3.27 5.64
N ILE A 71 -5.26 -4.42 6.10
CA ILE A 71 -5.66 -5.74 5.63
C ILE A 71 -6.45 -6.43 6.73
N VAL A 72 -7.76 -6.54 6.57
CA VAL A 72 -8.64 -7.27 7.51
C VAL A 72 -8.63 -8.75 7.13
N ALA A 73 -7.84 -9.55 7.84
CA ALA A 73 -7.62 -10.96 7.57
C ALA A 73 -8.31 -11.82 8.65
N GLY A 74 -9.60 -12.11 8.44
CA GLY A 74 -10.42 -13.01 9.24
C GLY A 74 -10.58 -14.35 8.57
#